data_AF-A0A7I8C7V4-F1
#
_entry.id   AF-A0A7I8C7V4-F1
#
_cell.length_a   1.000
_cell.length_b   1.000
_cell.length_c   1.000
_cell.angle_alpha   90.00
_cell.angle_beta   90.00
_cell.angle_gamma   90.00
#
_symmetry.space_group_name_H-M   'P 1'
#
loop_
_entity.id
_entity.type
_entity.pdbx_description
1 polymer ?
#
loop_
_entity_poly.entity_id
_entity_poly.type
_entity_poly.pdbx_seq_one_letter_code
_entity_poly.pdbx_strand_id
1 'polypeptide(L)'
;MGLSGIVYALREATTELAIDGWTRLTDAEAFVVERYPDQTPDQYGCRSWKQVLHESRIFELQYRENSGASRSAWFREREFHV
;
A
#
# COMPACT_ATOMS: atom_id res chain seq x y z
N MET A 1 -0.34 13.09 15.70
CA MET A 1 -0.86 11.71 15.58
C MET A 1 -0.66 11.33 14.13
N GLY A 2 0.57 10.88 13.84
CA GLY A 2 1.10 10.85 12.48
C GLY A 2 0.60 9.64 11.70
N LEU A 3 0.95 9.62 10.42
CA LEU A 3 0.72 8.61 9.37
C LEU A 3 0.91 7.12 9.77
N SER A 4 1.23 6.80 11.03
CA SER A 4 1.51 5.46 11.53
C SER A 4 0.38 4.43 11.34
N GLY A 5 -0.90 4.83 11.33
CA GLY A 5 -2.02 3.89 11.21
C GLY A 5 -2.09 3.23 9.84
N ILE A 6 -2.14 4.05 8.78
CA ILE A 6 -2.18 3.57 7.39
C ILE A 6 -0.87 2.88 6.99
N VAL A 7 0.26 3.36 7.51
CA VAL A 7 1.57 2.75 7.28
C VAL A 7 1.68 1.39 7.95
N TYR A 8 1.22 1.25 9.19
CA TYR A 8 1.16 -0.03 9.89
C TYR A 8 0.26 -1.02 9.16
N ALA A 9 -0.93 -0.58 8.74
CA ALA A 9 -1.87 -1.41 8.00
C ALA A 9 -1.30 -1.89 6.64
N LEU A 10 -0.60 -1.01 5.92
CA LEU A 10 0.09 -1.35 4.67
C LEU A 10 1.29 -2.30 4.89
N ARG A 11 2.01 -2.14 5.99
CA ARG A 11 3.13 -3.02 6.37
C ARG A 11 2.65 -4.41 6.77
N GLU A 12 1.55 -4.50 7.51
CA GLU A 12 0.90 -5.78 7.81
C GLU A 12 0.40 -6.45 6.53
N ALA A 13 -0.29 -5.71 5.66
CA ALA A 13 -0.71 -6.22 4.37
C ALA A 13 0.49 -6.72 3.56
N THR A 14 1.62 -6.02 3.62
CA THR A 14 2.86 -6.47 2.96
C THR A 14 3.42 -7.73 3.60
N THR A 15 3.37 -7.87 4.92
CA THR A 15 3.87 -9.08 5.58
C THR A 15 3.01 -10.30 5.22
N GLU A 16 1.70 -10.12 5.08
CA GLU A 16 0.74 -11.20 4.85
C GLU A 16 0.56 -11.53 3.36
N LEU A 17 0.62 -10.52 2.49
CA LEU A 17 0.29 -10.63 1.06
C LEU A 17 1.49 -10.39 0.13
N ALA A 18 2.70 -10.14 0.67
CA ALA A 18 3.87 -9.98 -0.18
C ALA A 18 4.17 -11.27 -0.95
N ILE A 19 4.26 -11.12 -2.26
CA ILE A 19 4.74 -12.13 -3.18
C ILE A 19 6.10 -11.64 -3.64
N ASP A 20 7.16 -12.36 -3.28
CA ASP A 20 8.55 -12.00 -3.62
C ASP A 20 8.97 -10.62 -3.05
N GLY A 21 8.44 -10.25 -1.88
CA GLY A 21 8.70 -8.95 -1.24
C GLY A 21 7.93 -7.76 -1.86
N TRP A 22 6.98 -8.03 -2.76
CA TRP A 22 6.10 -7.02 -3.34
C TRP A 22 4.64 -7.34 -3.07
N THR A 23 3.86 -6.31 -2.79
CA THR A 23 2.43 -6.43 -2.49
C THR A 23 1.64 -5.75 -3.57
N ARG A 24 0.59 -6.42 -4.08
CA ARG A 24 -0.34 -5.79 -5.00
C ARG A 24 -1.12 -4.72 -4.26
N LEU A 25 -1.16 -3.51 -4.81
CA LEU A 25 -1.89 -2.39 -4.23
C LEU A 25 -3.34 -2.77 -3.98
N THR A 26 -4.02 -3.34 -4.98
CA THR A 26 -5.41 -3.79 -4.85
C THR A 26 -5.65 -4.83 -3.74
N ASP A 27 -4.67 -5.70 -3.48
CA ASP A 27 -4.75 -6.70 -2.40
C ASP A 27 -4.61 -6.01 -1.03
N ALA A 28 -3.62 -5.11 -0.91
CA ALA A 28 -3.45 -4.32 0.30
C ALA A 28 -4.64 -3.38 0.56
N GLU A 29 -5.21 -2.78 -0.49
CA GLU A 29 -6.41 -1.95 -0.41
C GLU A 29 -7.57 -2.74 0.20
N ALA A 30 -7.81 -3.96 -0.30
CA ALA A 30 -8.84 -4.84 0.22
C ALA A 30 -8.56 -5.26 1.67
N PHE A 31 -7.32 -5.64 1.97
CA PHE A 31 -6.90 -6.03 3.31
C PHE A 31 -7.06 -4.91 4.34
N VAL A 32 -6.66 -3.68 3.98
CA VAL A 32 -6.78 -2.54 4.88
C VAL A 32 -8.24 -2.15 5.07
N VAL A 33 -9.08 -2.17 4.03
CA VAL A 33 -10.52 -1.91 4.20
C VAL A 33 -11.19 -2.99 5.07
N GLU A 34 -10.76 -4.24 4.97
CA GLU A 34 -11.30 -5.35 5.76
C GLU A 34 -10.89 -5.29 7.23
N ARG A 35 -9.59 -5.10 7.53
CA ARG A 35 -9.09 -5.01 8.92
C ARG A 35 -9.30 -3.64 9.57
N TYR A 36 -9.16 -2.58 8.79
CA TYR A 36 -9.13 -1.19 9.24
C TYR A 36 -10.01 -0.33 8.33
N PRO A 37 -11.35 -0.49 8.36
CA PRO A 37 -12.27 0.28 7.53
C PRO A 37 -12.20 1.80 7.80
N ASP A 38 -11.65 2.20 8.94
CA ASP A 38 -11.36 3.59 9.29
C ASP A 38 -10.13 4.15 8.54
N GLN A 39 -9.16 3.30 8.19
CA GLN A 39 -7.93 3.71 7.51
C GLN A 39 -8.14 3.78 5.99
N THR A 40 -8.90 4.77 5.53
CA THR A 40 -9.14 5.03 4.11
C THR A 40 -8.35 6.24 3.62
N PRO A 41 -7.91 6.26 2.36
CA PRO A 41 -7.17 7.41 1.81
C PRO A 41 -7.98 8.72 1.90
N ASP A 42 -9.31 8.66 1.88
CA ASP A 42 -10.21 9.80 2.04
C ASP A 42 -10.07 10.48 3.41
N GLN A 43 -9.96 9.69 4.49
CA GLN A 43 -9.66 10.23 5.84
C GLN A 43 -8.31 10.94 5.91
N TYR A 44 -7.38 10.60 5.00
CA TYR A 44 -6.07 11.23 4.90
C TYR A 44 -6.03 12.40 3.88
N GLY A 45 -7.16 12.76 3.25
CA GLY A 45 -7.21 13.78 2.20
C GLY A 45 -6.60 13.33 0.86
N CYS A 46 -6.27 12.05 0.73
CA CYS A 46 -5.74 11.44 -0.48
C CYS A 46 -6.87 10.83 -1.31
N ARG A 47 -6.85 11.05 -2.63
CA ARG A 47 -7.90 10.51 -3.51
C ARG A 47 -7.71 9.05 -3.86
N SER A 48 -6.52 8.50 -3.61
CA SER A 48 -6.18 7.13 -3.97
C SER A 48 -5.00 6.63 -3.16
N TRP A 49 -4.92 5.31 -2.95
CA TRP A 49 -3.77 4.67 -2.30
C TRP A 49 -2.45 4.96 -2.99
N LYS A 50 -2.44 5.08 -4.32
CA LYS A 50 -1.26 5.52 -5.07
C LYS A 50 -0.79 6.91 -4.64
N GLN A 51 -1.72 7.83 -4.36
CA GLN A 51 -1.40 9.16 -3.88
C GLN A 51 -0.83 9.10 -2.46
N VAL A 52 -1.42 8.28 -1.58
CA VAL A 52 -0.89 8.04 -0.22
C VAL A 52 0.56 7.54 -0.27
N LEU A 53 0.84 6.52 -1.10
CA LEU A 53 2.19 5.97 -1.25
C LEU A 53 3.17 7.02 -1.79
N HIS A 54 2.74 7.81 -2.78
CA HIS A 54 3.55 8.86 -3.39
C HIS A 54 3.84 10.01 -2.42
N GLU A 55 2.85 10.49 -1.67
CA GLU A 55 3.00 11.54 -0.65
C GLU A 55 3.81 11.05 0.55
N SER A 56 3.59 9.80 0.98
CA SER A 56 4.31 9.23 2.11
C SER A 56 5.80 9.08 1.82
N ARG A 57 6.21 8.87 0.56
CA ARG A 57 7.60 8.62 0.13
C ARG A 57 8.33 7.45 0.81
N ILE A 58 7.63 6.71 1.67
CA ILE A 58 8.16 5.56 2.40
C ILE A 58 7.92 4.23 1.68
N PHE A 59 7.11 4.23 0.63
CA PHE A 59 6.84 3.04 -0.17
C PHE A 59 7.36 3.23 -1.59
N GLU A 60 7.95 2.18 -2.14
CA GLU A 60 8.28 2.08 -3.56
C GLU A 60 7.07 1.56 -4.30
N LEU A 61 6.59 2.30 -5.30
CA LEU A 61 5.51 1.89 -6.19
C LEU A 61 6.09 1.47 -7.55
N GLN A 62 5.80 0.26 -7.97
CA GLN A 62 6.21 -0.32 -9.24
C GLN A 62 4.99 -0.86 -9.99
N TYR A 63 4.84 -0.48 -11.25
CA TYR A 63 3.81 -1.06 -12.10
C TYR A 63 4.36 -2.31 -12.77
N ARG A 64 3.76 -3.47 -12.49
CA ARG A 64 4.10 -4.72 -13.18
C ARG A 64 2.95 -5.14 -14.07
N GLU A 65 3.30 -5.58 -15.27
CA GLU A 65 2.36 -6.18 -16.20
C GLU A 65 2.05 -7.58 -15.69
N ASN A 66 0.81 -7.78 -15.21
CA ASN A 66 0.34 -9.12 -14.89
C ASN A 66 -0.04 -9.81 -16.20
N SER A 67 0.28 -11.11 -16.30
CA SER A 67 0.05 -11.94 -17.48
C SER A 67 -1.40 -11.81 -17.98
N GLY A 68 -1.62 -11.00 -19.03
CA GLY A 68 -2.96 -10.78 -19.59
C GLY A 68 -3.37 -9.34 -19.93
N ALA A 69 -2.47 -8.34 -19.81
CA ALA A 69 -2.64 -6.93 -20.22
C ALA A 69 -3.10 -5.93 -19.14
N SER A 70 -3.33 -6.36 -17.90
CA SER A 70 -3.62 -5.44 -16.78
C SER A 70 -2.34 -5.12 -16.00
N ARG A 71 -1.94 -3.84 -15.99
CA ARG A 71 -0.87 -3.33 -15.12
C ARG A 71 -1.38 -3.27 -13.69
N SER A 72 -0.92 -4.20 -12.86
CA SER A 72 -1.13 -4.11 -11.42
C SER A 72 -0.11 -3.15 -10.83
N ALA A 73 -0.57 -2.25 -9.98
CA ALA A 73 0.31 -1.47 -9.13
C ALA A 73 0.80 -2.40 -8.02
N TRP A 74 2.12 -2.55 -7.90
CA TRP A 74 2.77 -3.27 -6.82
C TRP A 74 3.53 -2.26 -5.98
N PHE A 75 3.57 -2.45 -4.68
CA PHE A 75 4.36 -1.62 -3.81
C PHE A 75 5.13 -2.47 -2.82
N ARG A 76 6.23 -1.91 -2.32
CA ARG A 76 6.99 -2.47 -1.20
C ARG A 76 7.33 -1.37 -0.21
N GLU A 77 7.48 -1.75 1.05
CA GLU A 77 8.03 -0.86 2.06
C GLU A 77 9.49 -0.54 1.71
N ARG A 78 9.85 0.75 1.67
CA ARG A 78 11.25 1.14 1.76
C ARG A 78 11.56 1.07 3.24
N GLU A 79 12.36 0.10 3.65
CA GLU A 79 12.86 0.06 5.02
C GLU A 79 13.46 1.43 5.38
N PHE A 80 12.77 2.15 6.25
CA PHE A 80 13.34 3.32 6.90
C PHE A 80 14.33 2.80 7.92
N HIS A 81 15.59 2.68 7.51
CA HIS A 81 16.69 2.53 8.46
C HIS A 81 16.79 3.84 9.23
N VAL A 82 16.36 3.83 10.49
CA VAL A 82 16.60 4.90 11.47
C VAL A 82 17.77 4.51 12.36
#